data_AF-A0A3Q2YWA3-F1
#
_entry.id   AF-A0A3Q2YWA3-F1
#
_cell.length_a   1.000
_cell.length_b   1.000
_cell.length_c   1.000
_cell.angle_alpha   90.00
_cell.angle_beta   90.00
_cell.angle_gamma   90.00
#
_symmetry.space_group_name_H-M   'P 1'
#
loop_
_entity.id
_entity.type
_entity.pdbx_description
1 polymer ?
#
loop_
_entity_poly.entity_id
_entity_poly.type
_entity_poly.pdbx_seq_one_letter_code
_entity_poly.pdbx_strand_id
1 'polypeptide(L)'
;ERERVLSDIQILIWTFFFLLFCEVCPEADCAAVPSGSQTATEEWRGPLRRIFMKEADASNFFRRRSRRALKSPDELNAEQRQVLAADERRREFHEEKRQEFESYVEEVDDEQNERSRESAEQWREFHDDGMRPPYEYNRRTD
;
A
#
# COMPACT_ATOMS: atom_id res chain seq x y z
N GLU A 1 1.01 26.42 28.38
CA GLU A 1 -0.39 25.94 28.55
C GLU A 1 -0.96 25.42 27.25
N ARG A 2 -0.90 26.19 26.14
CA ARG A 2 -1.34 25.75 24.81
C ARG A 2 -0.70 24.44 24.33
N GLU A 3 0.59 24.24 24.56
CA GLU A 3 1.28 23.00 24.20
C GLU A 3 0.79 21.79 25.00
N ARG A 4 0.37 21.99 26.26
CA ARG A 4 -0.25 20.94 27.07
C ARG A 4 -1.65 20.60 26.55
N VAL A 5 -2.43 21.61 26.17
CA VAL A 5 -3.75 21.41 25.56
C VAL A 5 -3.63 20.68 24.21
N LEU A 6 -2.61 20.98 23.41
CA LEU A 6 -2.35 20.28 22.15
C LEU A 6 -1.91 18.83 22.37
N SER A 7 -1.06 18.56 23.36
CA SER A 7 -0.71 17.19 23.72
C SER A 7 -1.92 16.40 24.23
N ASP A 8 -2.79 17.04 25.01
CA ASP A 8 -3.99 16.40 25.56
C ASP A 8 -4.98 16.05 24.44
N ILE A 9 -5.18 16.95 23.46
CA ILE A 9 -6.00 16.68 22.27
C ILE A 9 -5.40 15.55 21.43
N GLN A 10 -4.08 15.54 21.23
CA GLN A 10 -3.41 14.48 20.50
C GLN A 10 -3.63 13.13 21.19
N ILE A 11 -3.49 13.06 22.52
CA ILE A 11 -3.73 11.84 23.30
C ILE A 11 -5.18 11.36 23.11
N LEU A 12 -6.16 12.26 23.16
CA LEU A 12 -7.58 11.91 22.96
C LEU A 12 -7.87 11.35 21.56
N ILE A 13 -7.23 11.91 20.52
CA ILE A 13 -7.38 11.41 19.15
C ILE A 13 -6.80 9.99 19.03
N TRP A 14 -5.59 9.77 19.56
CA TRP A 14 -4.93 8.47 19.49
C TRP A 14 -5.68 7.39 20.26
N THR A 15 -6.23 7.70 21.44
CA THR A 15 -7.04 6.75 22.21
C THR A 15 -8.35 6.42 21.52
N PHE A 16 -9.00 7.39 20.88
CA PHE A 16 -10.21 7.17 20.09
C PHE A 16 -9.95 6.22 18.91
N PHE A 17 -8.89 6.44 18.13
CA PHE A 17 -8.52 5.54 17.03
C PHE A 17 -8.14 4.14 17.52
N PHE A 18 -7.45 4.03 18.66
CA PHE A 18 -7.11 2.75 19.26
C PHE A 18 -8.35 1.97 19.72
N LEU A 19 -9.32 2.64 20.34
CA LEU A 19 -10.60 2.04 20.73
C LEU A 19 -11.41 1.59 19.52
N LEU A 20 -11.48 2.42 18.47
CA LEU A 20 -12.14 2.07 17.21
C LEU A 20 -11.49 0.84 16.57
N PHE A 21 -10.16 0.75 16.59
CA PHE A 21 -9.42 -0.40 16.11
C PHE A 21 -9.73 -1.67 16.92
N CYS A 22 -9.77 -1.57 18.25
CA CYS A 22 -10.15 -2.68 19.12
C CYS A 22 -11.59 -3.16 18.88
N GLU A 23 -12.52 -2.24 18.59
CA GLU A 23 -13.93 -2.57 18.29
C GLU A 23 -14.09 -3.26 16.93
N VAL A 24 -13.26 -2.88 15.95
CA VAL A 24 -13.21 -3.52 14.62
C VAL A 24 -12.52 -4.90 14.66
N CYS A 25 -11.77 -5.19 15.71
CA CYS A 25 -11.19 -6.51 15.98
C CYS A 25 -11.93 -7.22 17.12
N PRO A 26 -13.20 -7.68 16.94
CA PRO A 26 -13.77 -8.60 17.91
C PRO A 26 -12.97 -9.91 17.83
N GLU A 27 -12.34 -10.24 18.95
CA GLU A 27 -11.94 -11.60 19.30
C GLU A 27 -11.01 -12.26 18.26
N ALA A 28 -9.74 -11.89 18.30
CA ALA A 28 -8.73 -12.91 18.09
C ALA A 28 -8.85 -13.89 19.27
N ASP A 29 -9.64 -14.95 19.08
CA ASP A 29 -9.68 -16.10 19.98
C ASP A 29 -8.26 -16.67 20.08
N CYS A 30 -7.51 -16.17 21.06
CA CYS A 30 -6.26 -16.75 21.49
C CYS A 30 -6.55 -18.21 21.81
N ALA A 31 -5.94 -19.14 21.07
CA ALA A 31 -5.94 -20.57 21.34
C ALA A 31 -5.13 -20.88 22.63
N ALA A 32 -5.46 -20.23 23.73
CA ALA A 32 -4.95 -20.52 25.04
C ALA A 32 -5.78 -21.68 25.59
N VAL A 33 -5.27 -22.89 25.35
CA VAL A 33 -5.74 -24.10 26.02
C VAL A 33 -5.68 -23.84 27.53
N PRO A 34 -6.77 -24.02 28.30
CA PRO A 34 -6.72 -23.86 29.74
C PRO A 34 -5.74 -24.90 30.28
N SER A 35 -4.61 -24.43 30.81
CA SER A 35 -3.65 -25.25 31.55
C SER A 35 -4.24 -25.57 32.93
N GLY A 36 -5.31 -26.37 32.94
CA GLY A 36 -5.83 -27.00 34.13
C GLY A 36 -4.95 -28.19 34.47
N SER A 37 -3.90 -27.97 35.26
CA SER A 37 -3.24 -29.06 35.94
C SER A 37 -4.16 -29.56 37.06
N GLN A 38 -4.30 -30.88 37.10
CA GLN A 38 -4.71 -31.72 38.23
C GLN A 38 -6.11 -32.37 38.12
N THR A 39 -6.02 -33.70 38.16
CA THR A 39 -7.00 -34.69 38.60
C THR A 39 -8.26 -34.89 37.76
N ALA A 40 -8.09 -35.60 36.65
CA ALA A 40 -9.11 -36.52 36.14
C ALA A 40 -8.42 -37.72 35.46
N THR A 41 -7.61 -38.44 36.26
CA THR A 41 -7.52 -39.90 36.12
C THR A 41 -8.94 -40.44 36.24
N GLU A 42 -9.33 -41.36 35.35
CA GLU A 42 -10.67 -41.98 35.23
C GLU A 42 -11.71 -41.20 34.41
N GLU A 43 -11.52 -41.01 33.09
CA GLU A 43 -12.60 -41.09 32.04
C GLU A 43 -12.07 -40.75 30.62
N TRP A 44 -11.08 -41.48 30.11
CA TRP A 44 -10.74 -41.45 28.67
C TRP A 44 -10.87 -42.82 28.01
N ARG A 45 -11.80 -43.65 28.49
CA ARG A 45 -12.22 -44.88 27.78
C ARG A 45 -13.18 -44.56 26.63
N GLY A 46 -12.84 -43.58 25.80
CA GLY A 46 -13.34 -43.48 24.44
C GLY A 46 -12.32 -44.14 23.51
N PRO A 47 -12.71 -44.69 22.34
CA PRO A 47 -11.73 -45.13 21.36
C PRO A 47 -10.85 -43.92 21.05
N LEU A 48 -9.56 -43.96 21.41
CA LEU A 48 -8.59 -42.94 21.03
C LEU A 48 -8.84 -42.64 19.56
N ARG A 49 -9.36 -41.43 19.27
CA ARG A 49 -9.52 -40.97 17.89
C ARG A 49 -8.14 -41.14 17.27
N ARG A 50 -8.06 -42.09 16.35
CA ARG A 50 -6.81 -42.52 15.71
C ARG A 50 -6.25 -41.30 14.99
N ILE A 51 -5.32 -40.60 15.65
CA ILE A 51 -4.61 -39.44 15.06
C ILE A 51 -3.85 -39.90 13.82
N PHE A 52 -3.49 -41.19 13.78
CA PHE A 52 -2.91 -41.87 12.63
C PHE A 52 -3.97 -42.69 11.89
N MET A 53 -4.27 -42.22 10.69
CA MET A 53 -5.03 -42.97 9.70
C MET A 53 -4.20 -44.16 9.21
N LYS A 54 -4.84 -45.32 9.00
CA LYS A 54 -4.14 -46.51 8.48
C LYS A 54 -3.63 -46.24 7.06
N GLU A 55 -2.50 -46.85 6.69
CA GLU A 55 -1.86 -46.68 5.38
C GLU A 55 -2.81 -46.90 4.20
N ALA A 56 -3.66 -47.93 4.26
CA ALA A 56 -4.65 -48.18 3.22
C ALA A 56 -5.66 -47.03 3.05
N ASP A 57 -6.11 -46.43 4.15
CA ASP A 57 -6.99 -45.26 4.12
C ASP A 57 -6.24 -43.99 3.67
N ALA A 58 -4.98 -43.82 4.11
CA ALA A 58 -4.09 -42.75 3.66
C ALA A 58 -3.80 -42.81 2.16
N SER A 59 -3.63 -44.00 1.60
CA SER A 59 -3.38 -44.19 0.17
C SER A 59 -4.54 -43.69 -0.69
N ASN A 60 -5.78 -43.74 -0.19
CA ASN A 60 -6.96 -43.28 -0.88
C ASN A 60 -7.01 -41.74 -1.00
N PHE A 61 -6.45 -41.01 -0.03
CA PHE A 61 -6.33 -39.55 -0.11
C PHE A 61 -5.42 -39.11 -1.27
N PHE A 62 -4.29 -39.79 -1.47
CA PHE A 62 -3.37 -39.48 -2.58
C PHE A 62 -3.88 -39.98 -3.93
N ARG A 63 -4.52 -41.17 -3.95
CA ARG A 63 -5.09 -41.74 -5.18
C ARG A 63 -6.21 -40.87 -5.76
N ARG A 64 -7.10 -40.34 -4.92
CA ARG A 64 -8.17 -39.43 -5.37
C ARG A 64 -7.66 -38.04 -5.78
N ARG A 65 -6.52 -37.58 -5.25
CA ARG A 65 -5.89 -36.29 -5.59
C ARG A 65 -4.98 -36.31 -6.82
N SER A 66 -4.54 -37.48 -7.27
CA SER A 66 -3.64 -37.62 -8.43
C SER A 66 -4.30 -37.24 -9.76
N ARG A 67 -5.62 -37.31 -9.84
CA ARG A 67 -6.43 -36.64 -10.86
C ARG A 67 -6.98 -35.37 -10.25
N ARG A 68 -6.23 -34.27 -10.31
CA ARG A 68 -6.88 -32.96 -10.20
C ARG A 68 -7.95 -32.96 -11.29
N ALA A 69 -9.22 -32.89 -10.91
CA ALA A 69 -10.27 -32.67 -11.90
C ALA A 69 -9.83 -31.47 -12.76
N LEU A 70 -10.05 -31.56 -14.07
CA LEU A 70 -9.90 -30.39 -14.93
C LEU A 70 -10.76 -29.30 -14.30
N LYS A 71 -10.14 -28.19 -13.89
CA LYS A 71 -10.86 -27.03 -13.37
C LYS A 71 -11.96 -26.69 -14.34
N SER A 72 -13.14 -26.36 -13.84
CA SER A 72 -14.23 -25.98 -14.73
C SER A 72 -13.83 -24.69 -15.49
N PRO A 73 -14.33 -24.47 -16.72
CA PRO A 73 -14.05 -23.24 -17.46
C PRO A 73 -14.41 -21.98 -16.64
N ASP A 74 -15.47 -22.05 -15.83
CA ASP A 74 -15.91 -20.96 -14.97
C ASP A 74 -14.94 -20.68 -13.82
N GLU A 75 -14.38 -21.73 -13.20
CA GLU A 75 -13.34 -21.58 -12.18
C GLU A 75 -12.07 -20.93 -12.76
N LEU A 76 -11.64 -21.37 -13.95
CA LEU A 76 -10.49 -20.77 -14.63
C LEU A 76 -10.73 -19.30 -14.97
N ASN A 77 -11.93 -18.95 -15.43
CA ASN A 77 -12.28 -17.56 -15.73
C ASN A 77 -12.32 -16.70 -14.46
N ALA A 78 -12.86 -17.22 -13.36
CA ALA A 78 -12.87 -16.53 -12.07
C ALA A 78 -11.43 -16.29 -11.55
N GLU A 79 -10.56 -17.28 -11.66
CA GLU A 79 -9.14 -17.14 -11.31
C GLU A 79 -8.42 -16.13 -12.21
N GLN A 80 -8.63 -16.20 -13.53
CA GLN A 80 -8.05 -15.28 -14.50
C GLN A 80 -8.42 -13.83 -14.19
N ARG A 81 -9.69 -13.56 -13.85
CA ARG A 81 -10.16 -12.23 -13.45
C ARG A 81 -9.47 -11.71 -12.19
N GLN A 82 -9.26 -12.58 -11.19
CA GLN A 82 -8.54 -12.21 -9.98
C GLN A 82 -7.07 -11.91 -10.26
N VAL A 83 -6.42 -12.70 -11.13
CA VAL A 83 -5.05 -12.46 -11.56
C VAL A 83 -4.93 -11.12 -12.29
N LEU A 84 -5.84 -10.83 -13.21
CA LEU A 84 -5.85 -9.55 -13.94
C LEU A 84 -6.07 -8.36 -12.99
N ALA A 85 -7.03 -8.46 -12.05
CA ALA A 85 -7.26 -7.39 -11.07
C ALA A 85 -6.08 -7.20 -10.09
N ALA A 86 -5.35 -8.27 -9.78
CA ALA A 86 -4.13 -8.15 -8.97
C ALA A 86 -2.98 -7.53 -9.77
N ASP A 87 -2.85 -7.88 -11.06
CA ASP A 87 -1.84 -7.32 -11.95
C ASP A 87 -2.09 -5.83 -12.23
N GLU A 88 -3.35 -5.44 -12.44
CA GLU A 88 -3.77 -4.05 -12.62
C GLU A 88 -3.42 -3.20 -11.41
N ARG A 89 -3.79 -3.62 -10.19
CA ARG A 89 -3.41 -2.91 -8.95
C ARG A 89 -1.89 -2.76 -8.78
N ARG A 90 -1.13 -3.79 -9.17
CA ARG A 90 0.33 -3.74 -9.12
C ARG A 90 0.89 -2.76 -10.16
N ARG A 91 0.31 -2.74 -11.36
CA ARG A 91 0.70 -1.80 -12.42
C ARG A 91 0.39 -0.37 -12.01
N GLU A 92 -0.82 -0.09 -11.54
CA GLU A 92 -1.26 1.23 -11.06
C GLU A 92 -0.32 1.76 -9.98
N PHE A 93 0.02 0.94 -8.99
CA PHE A 93 0.97 1.33 -7.93
C PHE A 93 2.34 1.75 -8.48
N HIS A 94 2.86 1.02 -9.47
CA HIS A 94 4.15 1.38 -10.08
C HIS A 94 4.06 2.60 -11.01
N GLU A 95 2.93 2.77 -11.69
CA GLU A 95 2.66 3.90 -12.57
C GLU A 95 2.50 5.20 -11.77
N GLU A 96 1.78 5.18 -10.63
CA GLU A 96 1.70 6.30 -9.68
C GLU A 96 3.08 6.69 -9.15
N LYS A 97 3.89 5.71 -8.71
CA LYS A 97 5.24 5.99 -8.20
C LYS A 97 6.16 6.62 -9.25
N ARG A 98 6.01 6.20 -10.50
CA ARG A 98 6.74 6.79 -11.62
C ARG A 98 6.23 8.19 -11.93
N GLN A 99 4.92 8.40 -11.94
CA GLN A 99 4.31 9.71 -12.20
C GLN A 99 4.68 10.74 -11.13
N GLU A 100 4.65 10.37 -9.85
CA GLU A 100 5.10 11.24 -8.75
C GLU A 100 6.53 11.73 -8.98
N PHE A 101 7.42 10.84 -9.43
CA PHE A 101 8.81 11.19 -9.71
C PHE A 101 8.93 12.11 -10.94
N GLU A 102 8.22 11.81 -12.02
CA GLU A 102 8.23 12.64 -13.23
C GLU A 102 7.65 14.04 -12.94
N SER A 103 6.56 14.13 -12.19
CA SER A 103 5.96 15.38 -11.71
C SER A 103 6.96 16.19 -10.87
N TYR A 104 7.69 15.55 -9.95
CA TYR A 104 8.69 16.25 -9.13
C TYR A 104 9.85 16.80 -9.96
N VAL A 105 10.33 16.05 -10.95
CA VAL A 105 11.41 16.52 -11.83
C VAL A 105 10.96 17.70 -12.69
N GLU A 106 9.72 17.65 -13.21
CA GLU A 106 9.12 18.75 -13.98
C GLU A 106 8.94 20.01 -13.11
N GLU A 107 8.35 19.88 -11.91
CA GLU A 107 8.18 21.00 -10.97
C GLU A 107 9.53 21.66 -10.61
N VAL A 108 10.57 20.85 -10.35
CA VAL A 108 11.90 21.38 -10.02
C VAL A 108 12.52 22.13 -11.21
N ASP A 109 12.36 21.63 -12.43
CA ASP A 109 12.88 22.29 -13.63
C ASP A 109 12.17 23.62 -13.88
N ASP A 110 10.83 23.63 -13.77
CA ASP A 110 10.02 24.83 -13.92
C ASP A 110 10.35 25.89 -12.86
N GLU A 111 10.46 25.51 -11.58
CA GLU A 111 10.85 26.44 -10.51
C GLU A 111 12.24 27.05 -10.73
N GLN A 112 13.20 26.25 -11.24
CA GLN A 112 14.54 26.74 -11.55
C GLN A 112 14.54 27.69 -12.74
N ASN A 113 13.74 27.38 -13.76
CA ASN A 113 13.59 28.20 -14.95
C ASN A 113 12.91 29.54 -14.61
N GLU A 114 11.83 29.52 -13.83
CA GLU A 114 11.15 30.72 -13.32
C GLU A 114 12.12 31.59 -12.51
N ARG A 115 12.84 31.01 -11.55
CA ARG A 115 13.83 31.74 -10.75
C ARG A 115 14.94 32.37 -11.59
N SER A 116 15.43 31.64 -12.58
CA SER A 116 16.47 32.12 -13.50
C SER A 116 15.94 33.26 -14.37
N ARG A 117 14.69 33.15 -14.82
CA ARG A 117 14.01 34.17 -15.61
C ARG A 117 13.78 35.45 -14.83
N GLU A 118 13.20 35.35 -13.63
CA GLU A 118 12.98 36.48 -12.73
C GLU A 118 14.30 37.17 -12.40
N SER A 119 15.35 36.40 -12.05
CA SER A 119 16.67 36.97 -11.79
C SER A 119 17.20 37.73 -13.01
N ALA A 120 17.09 37.17 -14.21
CA ALA A 120 17.54 37.82 -15.44
C ALA A 120 16.71 39.08 -15.80
N GLU A 121 15.42 39.12 -15.45
CA GLU A 121 14.57 40.30 -15.59
C GLU A 121 14.96 41.38 -14.56
N GLN A 122 15.19 41.02 -13.30
CA GLN A 122 15.69 41.93 -12.25
C GLN A 122 17.04 42.57 -12.62
N TRP A 123 17.98 41.80 -13.17
CA TRP A 123 19.26 42.34 -13.64
C TRP A 123 19.08 43.30 -14.82
N ARG A 124 18.12 43.02 -15.71
CA ARG A 124 17.79 43.91 -16.82
C ARG A 124 17.20 45.23 -16.31
N GLU A 125 16.29 45.19 -15.35
CA GLU A 125 15.72 46.37 -14.72
C GLU A 125 16.77 47.21 -13.97
N PHE A 126 17.69 46.56 -13.22
CA PHE A 126 18.75 47.27 -12.51
C PHE A 126 19.72 47.99 -13.47
N HIS A 127 19.99 47.40 -14.63
CA HIS A 127 20.93 47.95 -15.62
C HIS A 127 20.27 48.80 -16.70
N ASP A 128 18.94 48.91 -16.73
CA ASP A 128 18.24 49.83 -17.62
C ASP A 128 18.31 51.25 -17.06
N ASP A 129 19.19 52.06 -17.64
CA ASP A 129 19.36 53.49 -17.36
C ASP A 129 18.32 54.37 -18.06
N GLY A 130 17.35 53.75 -18.76
CA GLY A 130 16.35 54.44 -19.59
C GLY A 130 16.93 55.11 -20.84
N MET A 131 18.23 54.97 -21.10
CA MET A 131 18.95 55.60 -22.22
C MET A 131 19.35 54.61 -23.32
N ARG A 132 18.98 53.32 -23.19
CA ARG A 132 19.18 52.33 -24.26
C ARG A 132 18.29 52.68 -25.47
N PRO A 133 18.88 52.97 -26.64
CA PRO A 133 18.08 53.12 -27.85
C PRO A 133 17.35 51.79 -28.13
N PRO A 134 16.10 51.83 -28.65
CA PRO A 134 15.43 50.63 -29.11
C PRO A 134 16.35 49.94 -30.11
N TYR A 135 16.58 48.64 -29.93
CA TYR A 135 17.31 47.85 -30.90
C TYR A 135 16.60 47.99 -32.25
N GLU A 136 17.19 48.76 -33.17
CA GLU A 136 16.72 48.83 -34.55
C GLU A 136 16.99 47.45 -35.16
N TYR A 137 15.96 46.60 -35.15
CA TYR A 137 15.97 45.35 -35.87
C TYR A 137 16.10 45.70 -37.35
N ASN A 138 17.31 45.50 -37.89
CA ASN A 138 17.74 45.69 -39.28
C ASN A 138 16.58 45.77 -40.29
N ARG A 139 16.08 46.98 -40.57
CA ARG A 139 15.33 47.29 -41.78
C ARG A 139 16.29 47.82 -42.83
N ARG A 140 16.81 46.91 -43.65
CA ARG A 140 17.32 47.09 -45.02
C ARG A 140 17.68 45.66 -45.46
N THR A 141 17.04 44.96 -46.40
CA THR A 141 16.36 45.31 -47.67
C THR A 141 17.05 46.43 -48.43
N ASP A 142 17.84 45.95 -49.40
CA ASP A 142 18.35 46.58 -50.62
C ASP A 142 19.68 47.35 -50.53
#